data_AF-A0A522JCU9-F1
#
_entry.id   AF-A0A522JCU9-F1
#
_cell.length_a   1.000
_cell.length_b   1.000
_cell.length_c   1.000
_cell.angle_alpha   90.00
_cell.angle_beta   90.00
_cell.angle_gamma   90.00
#
_symmetry.space_group_name_H-M   'P 1'
#
loop_
_entity.id
_entity.type
_entity.pdbx_description
1 polymer ?
#
loop_
_entity_poly.entity_id
_entity_poly.type
_entity_poly.pdbx_seq_one_letter_code
_entity_poly.pdbx_strand_id
1 'polypeptide(L)'
;MTTDATPTPDAAVPATQAARMQAAVDKAVAFAPPFLRGEVHADDMAHTMVGAVRTYVEQEKALGSNGEPHDRDAQALYGTLAELMACGSGYLAGRCDGACVARTMTQMVHEFGGR
;
A
#
# COMPACT_ATOMS: atom_id res chain seq x y z
N MET A 1 -43.74 -9.03 -2.48
CA MET A 1 -42.73 -9.98 -2.99
C MET A 1 -42.59 -9.60 -4.46
N THR A 2 -41.55 -8.90 -4.91
CA THR A 2 -40.14 -9.30 -4.82
C THR A 2 -39.26 -8.04 -4.83
N THR A 3 -38.26 -8.05 -3.96
CA THR A 3 -37.16 -7.08 -3.86
C THR A 3 -36.23 -7.28 -5.05
N ASP A 4 -35.80 -6.20 -5.72
CA ASP A 4 -34.60 -6.25 -6.55
C ASP A 4 -33.60 -5.24 -5.99
N ALA A 5 -32.49 -5.79 -5.51
CA ALA A 5 -31.46 -5.07 -4.80
C ALA A 5 -30.46 -4.51 -5.82
N THR A 6 -30.32 -3.19 -5.82
CA THR A 6 -29.26 -2.47 -6.52
C THR A 6 -27.90 -3.11 -6.23
N PRO A 7 -27.12 -3.53 -7.25
CA PRO A 7 -25.74 -3.90 -7.00
C PRO A 7 -24.98 -2.64 -6.58
N THR A 8 -24.48 -2.64 -5.35
CA THR A 8 -23.46 -1.68 -4.92
C THR A 8 -22.23 -1.95 -5.76
N PRO A 9 -21.50 -0.94 -6.29
CA PRO A 9 -20.27 -1.22 -6.99
C PRO A 9 -19.29 -1.78 -5.97
N ASP A 10 -19.07 -3.10 -6.02
CA ASP A 10 -17.85 -3.71 -5.54
C ASP A 10 -16.72 -2.87 -6.11
N ALA A 11 -15.83 -2.38 -5.25
CA ALA A 11 -14.67 -1.62 -5.65
C ALA A 11 -13.91 -2.44 -6.70
N ALA A 12 -14.10 -2.09 -7.98
CA ALA A 12 -13.55 -2.84 -9.08
C ALA A 12 -12.03 -2.88 -8.90
N VAL A 13 -11.47 -4.09 -8.86
CA VAL A 13 -10.03 -4.28 -8.84
C VAL A 13 -9.44 -3.47 -10.00
N PRO A 14 -8.51 -2.52 -9.76
CA PRO A 14 -7.97 -1.69 -10.83
C PRO A 14 -7.46 -2.56 -11.97
N ALA A 15 -7.78 -2.20 -13.22
CA ALA A 15 -7.62 -3.11 -14.35
C ALA A 15 -6.15 -3.49 -14.65
N THR A 16 -5.22 -2.57 -14.44
CA THR A 16 -3.78 -2.79 -14.71
C THR A 16 -3.00 -3.12 -13.43
N GLN A 17 -1.90 -3.85 -13.57
CA GLN A 17 -1.02 -4.16 -12.44
C GLN A 17 -0.45 -2.88 -11.82
N ALA A 18 0.04 -1.95 -12.66
CA ALA A 18 0.50 -0.65 -12.20
C ALA A 18 -0.55 0.12 -11.39
N ALA A 19 -1.83 0.10 -11.78
CA ALA A 19 -2.89 0.76 -11.02
C ALA A 19 -3.14 0.09 -9.66
N ARG A 20 -3.02 -1.24 -9.56
CA ARG A 20 -3.11 -1.96 -8.28
C ARG A 20 -1.91 -1.70 -7.38
N MET A 21 -0.70 -1.63 -7.95
CA MET A 21 0.50 -1.23 -7.22
C MET A 21 0.38 0.21 -6.71
N GLN A 22 -0.09 1.13 -7.55
CA GLN A 22 -0.33 2.52 -7.17
C GLN A 22 -1.35 2.61 -6.04
N ALA A 23 -2.45 1.86 -6.11
CA ALA A 23 -3.44 1.81 -5.03
C ALA A 23 -2.85 1.32 -3.69
N ALA A 24 -1.89 0.39 -3.71
CA ALA A 24 -1.19 -0.04 -2.50
C ALA A 24 -0.28 1.07 -1.94
N VAL A 25 0.42 1.83 -2.80
CA VAL A 25 1.20 3.01 -2.40
C VAL A 25 0.28 4.08 -1.80
N ASP A 26 -0.82 4.40 -2.49
CA ASP A 26 -1.77 5.43 -2.08
C ASP A 26 -2.38 5.12 -0.71
N LYS A 27 -2.66 3.84 -0.43
CA LYS A 27 -3.15 3.40 0.88
C LYS A 27 -2.17 3.71 2.00
N ALA A 28 -0.87 3.48 1.79
CA ALA A 28 0.15 3.86 2.78
C ALA A 28 0.29 5.38 2.90
N VAL A 29 0.32 6.09 1.76
CA VAL A 29 0.46 7.55 1.71
C VAL A 29 -0.71 8.26 2.40
N ALA A 30 -1.94 7.77 2.25
CA ALA A 30 -3.13 8.34 2.89
C ALA A 30 -3.06 8.29 4.43
N PHE A 31 -2.39 7.30 5.00
CA PHE A 31 -2.19 7.16 6.45
C PHE A 31 -0.97 7.95 6.96
N ALA A 32 -0.12 8.44 6.07
CA ALA A 32 1.10 9.15 6.44
C ALA A 32 0.84 10.48 7.17
N PRO A 33 -0.07 11.39 6.74
CA PRO A 33 -0.26 12.67 7.42
C PRO A 33 -0.63 12.55 8.91
N PRO A 34 -1.64 11.75 9.33
CA PRO A 34 -1.93 11.60 10.76
C PRO A 34 -0.78 10.92 11.52
N PHE A 35 -0.07 9.95 10.92
CA PHE A 35 1.12 9.36 11.51
C PHE A 35 2.24 10.39 11.75
N LEU A 36 2.54 11.23 10.75
CA LEU A 36 3.58 12.26 10.85
C LEU A 36 3.24 13.38 11.84
N ARG A 37 1.94 13.58 12.15
CA ARG A 37 1.49 14.47 13.22
C ARG A 37 1.46 13.79 14.61
N GLY A 38 1.75 12.50 14.69
CA GLY A 38 1.73 11.71 15.93
C GLY A 38 0.32 11.26 16.35
N GLU A 39 -0.68 11.36 15.48
CA GLU A 39 -2.06 10.93 15.73
C GLU A 39 -2.25 9.42 15.53
N VAL A 40 -1.35 8.79 14.77
CA VAL A 40 -1.33 7.34 14.50
C VAL A 40 -0.03 6.77 15.04
N HIS A 41 -0.10 5.61 15.72
CA HIS A 41 1.08 4.94 16.24
C HIS A 41 1.90 4.28 15.12
N ALA A 42 3.21 4.13 15.34
CA ALA A 42 4.11 3.52 14.36
C ALA A 42 3.74 2.05 14.07
N ASP A 43 3.17 1.32 15.04
CA ASP A 43 2.61 -0.03 14.84
C ASP A 43 1.51 -0.03 13.77
N ASP A 44 0.53 0.88 13.90
CA ASP A 44 -0.59 0.98 12.95
C ASP A 44 -0.11 1.39 11.56
N MET A 45 0.86 2.31 11.47
CA MET A 45 1.47 2.71 10.22
C MET A 45 2.21 1.53 9.56
N ALA A 46 3.02 0.79 10.32
CA ALA A 46 3.76 -0.35 9.81
C ALA A 46 2.85 -1.50 9.35
N HIS A 47 1.77 -1.78 10.10
CA HIS A 47 0.73 -2.70 9.68
C HIS A 47 0.02 -2.24 8.40
N THR A 48 -0.21 -0.94 8.24
CA THR A 48 -0.79 -0.38 7.02
C THR A 48 0.12 -0.58 5.81
N MET A 49 1.43 -0.30 5.94
CA MET A 49 2.42 -0.50 4.87
C MET A 49 2.46 -1.96 4.42
N VAL A 50 2.65 -2.88 5.37
CA VAL A 50 2.71 -4.33 5.08
C VAL A 50 1.39 -4.85 4.54
N GLY A 51 0.27 -4.42 5.14
CA GLY A 51 -1.07 -4.81 4.73
C GLY A 51 -1.38 -4.39 3.29
N ALA A 52 -1.04 -3.16 2.90
CA ALA A 52 -1.25 -2.66 1.54
C ALA A 52 -0.50 -3.50 0.50
N VAL A 53 0.79 -3.79 0.72
CA VAL A 53 1.58 -4.60 -0.21
C VAL A 53 1.07 -6.04 -0.26
N ARG A 54 0.71 -6.65 0.89
CA ARG A 54 0.12 -8.00 0.92
C ARG A 54 -1.20 -8.05 0.17
N THR A 55 -2.08 -7.06 0.33
CA THR A 55 -3.33 -6.99 -0.42
C THR A 55 -3.08 -6.95 -1.92
N TYR A 56 -2.11 -6.17 -2.40
CA TYR A 56 -1.70 -6.19 -3.80
C TYR A 56 -1.25 -7.60 -4.25
N VAL A 57 -0.35 -8.24 -3.49
CA VAL A 57 0.14 -9.59 -3.83
C VAL A 57 -0.98 -10.61 -3.88
N GLU A 58 -1.95 -10.56 -2.96
CA GLU A 58 -3.10 -11.46 -2.99
C GLU A 58 -4.03 -11.19 -4.18
N GLN A 59 -4.20 -9.93 -4.60
CA GLN A 59 -4.92 -9.59 -5.84
C GLN A 59 -4.22 -10.17 -7.08
N GLU A 60 -2.90 -10.06 -7.14
CA GLU A 60 -2.11 -10.60 -8.25
C GLU A 60 -2.17 -12.14 -8.31
N LYS A 61 -2.11 -12.82 -7.16
CA LYS A 61 -2.31 -14.28 -7.07
C LYS A 61 -3.67 -14.72 -7.59
N ALA A 62 -4.73 -13.98 -7.27
CA ALA A 62 -6.07 -14.26 -7.79
C ALA A 62 -6.15 -14.10 -9.32
N LEU A 63 -5.24 -13.31 -9.92
CA LEU A 63 -5.12 -13.10 -11.36
C LEU A 63 -4.07 -14.02 -12.02
N GLY A 64 -3.49 -14.97 -11.27
CA GLY A 64 -2.49 -15.91 -11.79
C GLY A 64 -1.05 -15.39 -11.82
N SER A 65 -0.77 -14.27 -11.15
CA SER A 65 0.56 -13.67 -11.00
C SER A 65 1.13 -13.92 -9.59
N ASN A 66 2.44 -13.87 -9.43
CA ASN A 66 3.10 -13.95 -8.11
C ASN A 66 3.25 -12.58 -7.42
N GLY A 67 2.82 -11.49 -8.08
CA GLY A 67 2.98 -10.12 -7.61
C GLY A 67 4.23 -9.42 -8.15
N GLU A 68 5.08 -10.10 -8.92
CA GLU A 68 6.19 -9.47 -9.61
C GLU A 68 5.69 -8.60 -10.78
N PRO A 69 6.39 -7.48 -11.07
CA PRO A 69 6.01 -6.60 -12.16
C PRO A 69 6.18 -7.29 -13.53
N HIS A 70 5.17 -7.21 -14.38
CA HIS A 70 5.20 -7.76 -15.75
C HIS A 70 5.36 -6.69 -16.83
N ASP A 71 5.11 -5.43 -16.50
CA ASP A 71 5.23 -4.29 -17.42
C ASP A 71 6.10 -3.17 -16.85
N ARG A 72 6.45 -2.21 -17.71
CA ARG A 72 7.36 -1.12 -17.36
C ARG A 72 6.80 -0.20 -16.28
N ASP A 73 5.49 0.03 -16.29
CA ASP A 73 4.85 0.95 -15.35
C ASP A 73 4.78 0.30 -13.95
N ALA A 74 4.49 -1.00 -13.90
CA ALA A 74 4.58 -1.81 -12.69
C ALA A 74 6.03 -1.88 -12.17
N GLN A 75 7.02 -2.05 -13.07
CA GLN A 75 8.43 -2.10 -12.69
C GLN A 75 8.88 -0.80 -12.00
N ALA A 76 8.36 0.35 -12.41
CA ALA A 76 8.66 1.64 -11.79
C ALA A 76 8.16 1.73 -10.34
N LEU A 77 7.06 1.05 -10.00
CA LEU A 77 6.45 1.06 -8.66
C LEU A 77 6.96 -0.07 -7.76
N TYR A 78 7.62 -1.08 -8.31
CA TYR A 78 8.04 -2.26 -7.57
C TYR A 78 9.02 -1.94 -6.44
N GLY A 79 9.96 -1.02 -6.68
CA GLY A 79 10.89 -0.56 -5.64
C GLY A 79 10.17 0.09 -4.45
N THR A 80 9.13 0.87 -4.72
CA THR A 80 8.29 1.50 -3.69
C THR A 80 7.56 0.45 -2.85
N LEU A 81 6.95 -0.57 -3.47
CA LEU A 81 6.30 -1.65 -2.72
C LEU A 81 7.29 -2.46 -1.88
N ALA A 82 8.47 -2.73 -2.42
CA ALA A 82 9.54 -3.41 -1.69
C ALA A 82 9.97 -2.60 -0.45
N GLU A 83 10.14 -1.28 -0.60
CA GLU A 83 10.47 -0.37 0.50
C GLU A 83 9.37 -0.34 1.57
N LEU A 84 8.10 -0.24 1.16
CA LEU A 84 6.97 -0.28 2.09
C LEU A 84 6.95 -1.60 2.90
N MET A 85 7.13 -2.73 2.22
CA MET A 85 7.19 -4.04 2.86
C MET A 85 8.40 -4.15 3.80
N ALA A 86 9.59 -3.72 3.36
CA ALA A 86 10.83 -3.81 4.12
C ALA A 86 10.80 -2.94 5.38
N CYS A 87 10.38 -1.68 5.26
CA CYS A 87 10.32 -0.74 6.38
C CYS A 87 9.26 -1.17 7.39
N GLY A 88 8.03 -1.48 6.95
CA GLY A 88 6.96 -1.92 7.84
C GLY A 88 7.29 -3.23 8.56
N SER A 89 7.78 -4.24 7.82
CA SER A 89 8.18 -5.52 8.45
C SER A 89 9.46 -5.41 9.30
N GLY A 90 10.34 -4.47 8.98
CA GLY A 90 11.52 -4.14 9.79
C GLY A 90 11.13 -3.60 11.16
N TYR A 91 10.19 -2.66 11.19
CA TYR A 91 9.67 -2.09 12.41
C TYR A 91 8.96 -3.15 13.28
N LEU A 92 8.04 -3.90 12.68
CA LEU A 92 7.29 -4.97 13.39
C LEU A 92 8.19 -6.09 13.92
N ALA A 93 9.40 -6.26 13.36
CA ALA A 93 10.40 -7.21 13.84
C ALA A 93 11.42 -6.59 14.81
N GLY A 94 11.23 -5.33 15.23
CA GLY A 94 12.15 -4.61 16.12
C GLY A 94 13.51 -4.29 15.50
N ARG A 95 13.64 -4.32 14.16
CA ARG A 95 14.88 -3.98 13.44
C ARG A 95 15.06 -2.48 13.21
N CYS A 96 13.99 -1.70 13.30
CA CYS A 96 14.02 -0.24 13.25
C CYS A 96 12.94 0.37 14.17
N ASP A 97 13.01 1.68 14.37
CA ASP A 97 12.11 2.43 15.25
C ASP A 97 11.07 3.27 14.47
N GLY A 98 10.18 3.95 15.19
CA GLY A 98 9.15 4.80 14.58
C GLY A 98 9.74 5.98 13.80
N ALA A 99 10.94 6.44 14.14
CA ALA A 99 11.63 7.49 13.39
C ALA A 99 12.08 7.01 12.01
N CYS A 100 12.47 5.73 11.88
CA CYS A 100 12.72 5.11 10.59
C CYS A 100 11.46 5.10 9.71
N VAL A 101 10.33 4.68 10.27
CA VAL A 101 9.03 4.68 9.57
C VAL A 101 8.63 6.10 9.15
N ALA A 102 8.82 7.10 10.02
CA ALA A 102 8.56 8.51 9.73
C ALA A 102 9.40 9.05 8.56
N ARG A 103 10.69 8.69 8.47
CA ARG A 103 11.54 9.08 7.35
C ARG A 103 11.06 8.48 6.04
N THR A 104 10.74 7.18 6.01
CA THR A 104 10.17 6.54 4.81
C THR A 104 8.88 7.22 4.40
N MET A 105 7.94 7.44 5.33
CA MET A 105 6.65 8.05 5.00
C MET A 105 6.74 9.51 4.57
N THR A 106 7.72 10.26 5.09
CA THR A 106 8.01 11.61 4.59
C THR A 106 8.40 11.59 3.12
N GLN A 107 9.26 10.64 2.72
CA GLN A 107 9.66 10.49 1.31
C GLN A 107 8.48 10.04 0.43
N MET A 108 7.68 9.09 0.92
CA MET A 108 6.49 8.61 0.20
C MET A 108 5.48 9.76 -0.03
N VAL A 109 5.24 10.61 0.98
CA VAL A 109 4.37 11.78 0.83
C VAL A 109 4.95 12.79 -0.17
N HIS A 110 6.26 13.03 -0.15
CA HIS A 110 6.90 13.93 -1.10
C HIS A 110 6.75 13.44 -2.55
N GLU A 111 6.91 12.14 -2.79
CA GLU A 111 6.85 11.54 -4.13
C GLU A 111 5.43 11.29 -4.65
N PHE A 112 4.49 10.97 -3.75
CA PHE A 112 3.15 10.49 -4.12
C PHE A 112 1.98 11.33 -3.56
N GLY A 113 2.22 12.25 -2.62
CA GLY A 113 1.15 12.96 -1.89
C GLY A 113 0.54 14.17 -2.61
N GLY A 114 1.08 14.60 -3.75
CA GLY A 114 0.57 15.73 -4.53
C GLY A 114 -0.42 15.36 -5.63
N ARG A 115 -1.04 14.17 -5.54
CA ARG A 115 -1.88 13.58 -6.59
C ARG A 115 -3.36 13.66 -6.24
#